data_AF-A0A963GZ70-F1
#
_entry.id   AF-A0A963GZ70-F1
#
_cell.length_a   1.000
_cell.length_b   1.000
_cell.length_c   1.000
_cell.angle_alpha   90.00
_cell.angle_beta   90.00
_cell.angle_gamma   90.00
#
_symmetry.space_group_name_H-M   'P 1'
#
loop_
_entity.id
_entity.type
_entity.pdbx_description
1 polymer ?
#
loop_
_entity_poly.entity_id
_entity_poly.type
_entity_poly.pdbx_seq_one_letter_code
_entity_poly.pdbx_strand_id
1 'polypeptide(L)' 'MNSKYSGMTVNERLFEANLISEFDEAARERNKIRMVELLKKLELTESQANETSEAIIKNPTMYGH' A
#
# COMPACT_ATOMS: atom_id res chain seq x y z
N MET A 1 11.04 15.11 13.86
CA MET A 1 11.14 14.93 12.40
C MET A 1 9.73 14.69 11.88
N ASN A 2 9.26 15.50 10.94
CA ASN A 2 7.92 15.33 10.37
C ASN A 2 8.08 14.43 9.14
N SER A 3 7.69 13.15 9.23
CA SER A 3 7.65 12.29 8.03
C SER A 3 6.71 12.92 7.02
N LYS A 4 7.10 12.89 5.74
CA LYS A 4 6.34 13.48 4.63
C LYS A 4 4.89 12.99 4.63
N TYR A 5 4.70 11.75 5.07
CA TYR A 5 3.42 11.06 5.10
C TYR A 5 2.71 11.05 6.47
N SER A 6 3.16 11.87 7.42
CA SER A 6 2.56 11.94 8.76
C SER A 6 1.09 12.39 8.68
N GLY A 7 0.19 11.65 9.33
CA GLY A 7 -1.25 11.93 9.30
C GLY A 7 -2.00 11.46 8.04
N MET A 8 -1.29 10.93 7.04
CA MET A 8 -1.92 10.39 5.81
C MET A 8 -2.26 8.90 5.95
N THR A 9 -3.41 8.52 5.41
CA THR A 9 -3.79 7.12 5.13
C THR A 9 -2.91 6.52 4.03
N VAL A 10 -2.88 5.19 3.92
CA VAL A 10 -2.08 4.49 2.89
C VAL A 10 -2.47 4.91 1.47
N ASN A 11 -3.77 5.11 1.20
CA ASN A 11 -4.25 5.57 -0.10
C ASN A 11 -3.77 6.98 -0.45
N GLU A 12 -3.80 7.90 0.51
CA GLU A 12 -3.29 9.26 0.30
C GLU A 12 -1.79 9.24 0.04
N ARG A 13 -1.02 8.38 0.73
CA ARG A 13 0.41 8.18 0.46
C ARG A 13 0.67 7.63 -0.93
N LEU A 14 -0.11 6.62 -1.37
CA LEU A 14 -0.02 6.06 -2.71
C LEU A 14 -0.33 7.11 -3.79
N PHE A 15 -1.33 7.96 -3.55
CA PHE A 15 -1.67 9.08 -4.43
C PHE A 15 -0.51 10.06 -4.54
N GLU A 16 0.01 10.53 -3.40
CA GLU A 16 1.07 11.54 -3.32
C GLU A 16 2.38 11.02 -3.93
N ALA A 17 2.67 9.72 -3.78
CA ALA A 17 3.81 9.05 -4.39
C ALA A 17 3.61 8.66 -5.88
N ASN A 18 2.43 8.91 -6.46
CA ASN A 18 2.06 8.47 -7.82
C ASN A 18 2.17 6.94 -8.03
N LEU A 19 1.94 6.15 -6.98
CA LEU A 19 2.06 4.69 -6.99
C LEU A 19 0.71 3.96 -7.05
N ILE A 20 -0.42 4.67 -7.14
CA ILE A 20 -1.76 4.04 -7.17
C ILE A 20 -1.87 3.00 -8.28
N SER A 21 -1.50 3.34 -9.51
CA SER A 21 -1.66 2.42 -10.64
C SER A 21 -0.80 1.17 -10.49
N GLU A 22 0.45 1.31 -10.05
CA GLU A 22 1.33 0.16 -9.79
C GLU A 22 0.83 -0.70 -8.63
N PHE A 23 0.28 -0.08 -7.59
CA PHE A 23 -0.25 -0.80 -6.43
C PHE A 23 -1.55 -1.53 -6.78
N ASP A 24 -2.42 -0.92 -7.56
CA ASP A 24 -3.67 -1.51 -8.03
C ASP A 24 -3.43 -2.71 -8.95
N GLU A 25 -2.46 -2.61 -9.86
CA GLU A 25 -2.00 -3.75 -10.68
C GLU A 25 -1.49 -4.89 -9.78
N ALA A 26 -0.59 -4.60 -8.83
CA ALA A 26 -0.07 -5.59 -7.92
C ALA A 26 -1.17 -6.24 -7.04
N ALA A 27 -2.17 -5.46 -6.61
CA ALA A 27 -3.30 -5.96 -5.84
C ALA A 27 -4.21 -6.87 -6.68
N ARG A 28 -4.49 -6.50 -7.93
CA ARG A 28 -5.26 -7.32 -8.89
C ARG A 28 -4.59 -8.65 -9.18
N GLU A 29 -3.28 -8.65 -9.33
CA GLU A 29 -2.48 -9.86 -9.52
C GLU A 29 -2.24 -10.66 -8.22
N ARG A 30 -2.69 -10.13 -7.06
CA ARG A 30 -2.39 -10.67 -5.73
C ARG A 30 -0.89 -10.84 -5.47
N ASN A 31 -0.07 -9.98 -6.05
CA ASN A 31 1.37 -10.00 -5.94
C ASN A 31 1.80 -9.34 -4.61
N LYS A 32 1.72 -10.11 -3.51
CA LYS A 32 2.08 -9.65 -2.16
C LYS A 32 3.47 -9.00 -2.10
N ILE A 33 4.45 -9.62 -2.78
CA ILE A 33 5.84 -9.15 -2.77
C ILE A 33 5.91 -7.73 -3.34
N ARG A 34 5.27 -7.50 -4.50
CA ARG A 34 5.25 -6.19 -5.13
C ARG A 34 4.47 -5.15 -4.31
N MET A 35 3.36 -5.54 -3.70
CA MET A 35 2.60 -4.67 -2.79
C MET A 35 3.45 -4.22 -1.60
N VAL A 36 4.18 -5.15 -0.96
CA VAL A 36 5.06 -4.83 0.17
C VAL A 36 6.19 -3.87 -0.23
N GLU A 37 6.82 -4.11 -1.37
CA GLU A 37 7.88 -3.23 -1.89
C GLU A 37 7.37 -1.82 -2.19
N LEU A 38 6.16 -1.68 -2.74
CA LEU A 38 5.52 -0.38 -2.96
C LEU A 38 5.18 0.33 -1.64
N LEU A 39 4.62 -0.39 -0.67
CA LEU A 39 4.28 0.18 0.65
C LEU A 39 5.50 0.63 1.44
N LYS A 40 6.64 -0.08 1.33
CA LYS A 40 7.91 0.33 1.93
C LYS A 40 8.43 1.67 1.38
N LYS A 41 8.10 2.03 0.12
CA LYS A 41 8.41 3.37 -0.43
C LYS A 41 7.62 4.50 0.24
N LEU A 42 6.55 4.17 0.96
CA LEU A 42 5.66 5.11 1.66
C LEU A 42 5.99 5.25 3.15
N GLU A 43 7.22 4.90 3.54
CA GLU A 43 7.68 4.88 4.94
C GLU A 43 6.88 3.92 5.84
N LEU A 44 6.22 2.89 5.28
CA LEU A 44 5.66 1.82 6.09
C LEU A 44 6.77 0.87 6.54
N THR A 45 6.71 0.44 7.79
CA THR A 45 7.55 -0.65 8.27
C THR A 45 7.23 -1.95 7.54
N GLU A 46 8.17 -2.89 7.53
CA GLU A 46 7.96 -4.22 6.91
C GLU A 46 6.73 -4.93 7.47
N SER A 47 6.49 -4.84 8.78
CA SER A 47 5.31 -5.41 9.44
C SER A 47 4.02 -4.77 8.92
N GLN A 48 3.93 -3.43 8.90
CA GLN A 48 2.75 -2.72 8.40
C GLN A 48 2.49 -2.99 6.92
N ALA A 49 3.54 -3.05 6.10
CA ALA A 49 3.42 -3.36 4.68
C ALA A 49 2.88 -4.79 4.46
N ASN A 50 3.39 -5.77 5.22
CA ASN A 50 2.91 -7.14 5.16
C ASN A 50 1.44 -7.23 5.61
N GLU A 51 1.09 -6.65 6.76
CA GLU A 51 -0.28 -6.68 7.28
C GLU A 51 -1.28 -6.05 6.30
N THR A 52 -0.93 -4.88 5.74
CA THR A 52 -1.78 -4.20 4.74
C THR A 52 -1.94 -5.05 3.48
N SER A 53 -0.86 -5.63 2.96
CA SER A 53 -0.93 -6.49 1.76
C SER A 53 -1.78 -7.74 2.00
N GLU A 54 -1.69 -8.35 3.18
CA GLU A 54 -2.49 -9.52 3.54
C GLU A 54 -3.96 -9.19 3.72
N ALA A 55 -4.27 -8.04 4.33
CA ALA A 55 -5.64 -7.57 4.51
C ALA A 55 -6.34 -7.38 3.14
N ILE A 56 -5.64 -6.81 2.17
CA ILE A 56 -6.16 -6.60 0.80
C ILE A 56 -6.38 -7.93 0.07
N ILE A 57 -5.41 -8.86 0.18
CA ILE A 57 -5.54 -10.18 -0.46
C ILE A 57 -6.69 -10.99 0.16
N LYS A 58 -6.87 -10.91 1.48
CA LYS A 58 -7.95 -11.60 2.20
C LYS A 58 -9.31 -10.95 1.97
N ASN A 59 -9.36 -9.64 1.74
CA ASN A 59 -10.61 -8.88 1.64
C ASN A 59 -10.50 -7.77 0.57
N PRO A 60 -10.64 -8.12 -0.73
CA PRO A 60 -10.43 -7.18 -1.83
C PRO A 60 -11.41 -6.00 -1.83
N THR A 61 -12.58 -6.12 -1.21
CA THR A 61 -13.58 -5.06 -1.03
C THR A 61 -13.09 -3.87 -0.20
N MET A 62 -11.99 -4.00 0.55
CA MET A 62 -11.39 -2.88 1.32
C MET A 62 -10.63 -1.90 0.42
N TYR A 63 -10.31 -2.28 -0.81
CA TYR A 63 -9.64 -1.44 -1.82
C TYR A 63 -10.45 -1.45 -3.11
N GLY A 64 -11.47 -0.58 -3.16
CA GLY A 64 -12.11 -0.14 -4.41
C GLY A 64 -12.80 -1.21 -5.26
N HIS A 65 -13.88 -1.82 -4.75
CA HIS A 65 -15.26 -1.70 -5.28
C HIS A 65 -16.24 -2.51 -4.45
#